data_AF-A0A2E2QX00-F1
#
_entry.id   AF-A0A2E2QX00-F1
#
_cell.length_a   1.000
_cell.length_b   1.000
_cell.length_c   1.000
_cell.angle_alpha   90.00
_cell.angle_beta   90.00
_cell.angle_gamma   90.00
#
_symmetry.space_group_name_H-M   'P 1'
#
loop_
_entity.id
_entity.type
_entity.pdbx_description
1 polymer ?
#
loop_
_entity_poly.entity_id
_entity_poly.type
_entity_poly.pdbx_seq_one_letter_code
_entity_poly.pdbx_strand_id
1 'polypeptide(L)'
;MKKYILFYFIFFSPSYLLADWFQIFSVDKGDLFIDTESIKKNNNKVIFDQLVNYKKSQKNGMLSLKTITEINCQNLQTRDLNYEIYKKRMGLGKNFYTGKPKKKWKNSKQGTSAQFLNKVLCDRVIPK
;
A
#
# COMPACT_ATOMS: atom_id res chain seq x y z
N MET A 1 -24.91 17.75 -53.30
CA MET A 1 -25.32 16.93 -52.13
C MET A 1 -24.14 16.83 -51.17
N LYS A 2 -24.17 17.61 -50.09
CA LYS A 2 -23.02 17.80 -49.18
C LYS A 2 -23.07 16.68 -48.12
N LYS A 3 -22.23 15.65 -48.27
CA LYS A 3 -22.11 14.56 -47.29
C LYS A 3 -21.33 15.07 -46.09
N TYR A 4 -22.02 15.27 -44.96
CA TYR A 4 -21.38 15.56 -43.69
C TYR A 4 -20.84 14.25 -43.13
N ILE A 5 -19.52 14.07 -43.18
CA ILE A 5 -18.83 12.97 -42.49
C ILE A 5 -18.85 13.32 -41.01
N LEU A 6 -19.69 12.64 -40.24
CA LEU A 6 -19.80 12.77 -38.79
C LEU A 6 -18.54 12.15 -38.16
N PHE A 7 -17.55 12.97 -37.84
CA PHE A 7 -16.33 12.53 -37.17
C PHE A 7 -16.66 12.29 -35.69
N TYR A 8 -16.90 11.03 -35.32
CA TYR A 8 -17.14 10.62 -33.93
C TYR A 8 -15.80 10.75 -33.18
N PHE A 9 -15.58 11.89 -32.53
CA PHE A 9 -14.48 12.05 -31.58
C PHE A 9 -14.76 11.10 -30.40
N ILE A 10 -14.10 9.95 -30.40
CA ILE A 10 -14.01 9.09 -29.22
C ILE A 10 -13.24 9.92 -28.19
N PHE A 11 -13.96 10.50 -27.23
CA PHE A 11 -13.37 11.05 -26.02
C PHE A 11 -12.70 9.87 -25.29
N PHE A 12 -11.42 9.68 -25.55
CA PHE A 12 -10.56 8.82 -24.76
C PHE A 12 -10.40 9.53 -23.41
N SER A 13 -11.37 9.34 -22.51
CA SER A 13 -11.22 9.80 -21.13
C SER A 13 -9.98 9.09 -20.59
N PRO A 14 -8.91 9.80 -20.20
CA PRO A 14 -7.83 9.15 -19.49
C PRO A 14 -8.47 8.60 -18.22
N SER A 15 -8.58 7.28 -18.11
CA SER A 15 -8.76 6.63 -16.82
C SER A 15 -7.56 7.10 -16.01
N TYR A 16 -7.78 8.05 -15.09
CA TYR A 16 -6.78 8.35 -14.09
C TYR A 16 -6.48 7.00 -13.44
N LEU A 17 -5.28 6.47 -13.70
CA LEU A 17 -4.71 5.35 -12.96
C LEU A 17 -4.48 5.89 -11.55
N LEU A 18 -5.58 6.08 -10.81
CA LEU A 18 -5.55 6.21 -9.37
C LEU A 18 -5.02 4.86 -8.93
N ALA A 19 -3.84 4.84 -8.31
CA ALA A 19 -3.32 3.64 -7.68
C ALA A 19 -4.42 3.08 -6.77
N ASP A 20 -5.08 2.01 -7.23
CA ASP A 20 -6.23 1.44 -6.56
C ASP A 20 -5.69 0.59 -5.42
N TRP A 21 -5.79 1.15 -4.21
CA TRP A 21 -5.41 0.46 -2.98
C TRP A 21 -6.26 -0.80 -2.83
N PHE A 22 -5.64 -1.97 -2.90
CA PHE A 22 -6.32 -3.24 -2.73
C PHE A 22 -6.45 -3.56 -1.24
N GLN A 23 -7.68 -3.69 -0.75
CA GLN A 23 -7.95 -4.02 0.66
C GLN A 23 -7.67 -5.51 0.92
N ILE A 24 -6.70 -5.80 1.79
CA ILE A 24 -6.36 -7.18 2.17
C ILE A 24 -7.11 -7.59 3.45
N PHE A 25 -7.28 -6.67 4.41
CA PHE A 25 -7.95 -6.98 5.67
C PHE A 25 -8.80 -5.83 6.19
N SER A 26 -9.88 -6.17 6.91
CA SER A 26 -10.57 -5.26 7.82
C SER A 26 -10.60 -5.89 9.21
N VAL A 27 -10.13 -5.16 10.22
CA VAL A 27 -10.16 -5.57 11.63
C VAL A 27 -10.68 -4.42 12.49
N ASP A 28 -10.95 -4.66 13.77
CA ASP A 28 -11.55 -3.64 14.66
C ASP A 28 -10.73 -2.34 14.77
N LYS A 29 -9.41 -2.42 14.60
CA LYS A 29 -8.52 -1.25 14.68
C LYS A 29 -8.50 -0.43 13.39
N GLY A 30 -8.73 -1.06 12.24
CA GLY A 30 -8.50 -0.44 10.94
C GLY A 30 -8.50 -1.45 9.80
N ASP A 31 -8.38 -0.91 8.61
CA ASP A 31 -8.32 -1.65 7.36
C ASP A 31 -6.90 -1.57 6.81
N LEU A 32 -6.39 -2.69 6.28
CA LEU A 32 -5.08 -2.79 5.65
C LEU A 32 -5.25 -2.90 4.15
N PHE A 33 -4.57 -2.02 3.43
CA PHE A 33 -4.49 -2.02 1.98
C PHE A 33 -3.05 -2.15 1.52
N ILE A 34 -2.87 -2.65 0.30
CA ILE A 34 -1.60 -2.65 -0.42
C ILE A 34 -1.78 -2.01 -1.79
N ASP A 35 -0.73 -1.39 -2.31
CA ASP A 35 -0.66 -1.02 -3.71
C ASP A 35 0.00 -2.19 -4.47
N THR A 36 -0.79 -2.88 -5.30
CA THR A 36 -0.30 -4.05 -6.03
C THR A 36 0.73 -3.70 -7.11
N GLU A 37 0.68 -2.49 -7.66
CA GLU A 37 1.62 -2.02 -8.68
C GLU A 37 2.99 -1.66 -8.07
N SER A 38 2.99 -1.32 -6.78
CA SER A 38 4.22 -1.03 -6.03
C SER A 38 5.07 -2.27 -5.71
N ILE A 39 4.51 -3.47 -5.83
CA ILE A 39 5.16 -4.73 -5.41
C ILE A 39 6.36 -5.01 -6.30
N LYS A 40 7.55 -5.04 -5.70
CA LYS A 40 8.82 -5.25 -6.40
C LYS A 40 9.67 -6.30 -5.70
N LYS A 41 10.28 -7.18 -6.48
CA LYS A 41 11.30 -8.12 -6.03
C LYS A 41 12.68 -7.46 -6.02
N ASN A 42 13.46 -7.71 -4.98
CA ASN A 42 14.89 -7.42 -4.92
C ASN A 42 15.62 -8.58 -4.23
N ASN A 43 16.25 -9.46 -5.00
CA ASN A 43 16.81 -10.73 -4.52
C ASN A 43 15.77 -11.54 -3.73
N ASN A 44 16.04 -11.85 -2.46
CA ASN A 44 15.13 -12.55 -1.55
C ASN A 44 14.24 -11.58 -0.74
N LYS A 45 14.03 -10.37 -1.24
CA LYS A 45 13.22 -9.36 -0.59
C LYS A 45 12.07 -8.90 -1.46
N VAL A 46 11.00 -8.51 -0.81
CA VAL A 46 9.81 -7.91 -1.45
C VAL A 46 9.63 -6.51 -0.88
N ILE A 47 9.52 -5.52 -1.75
CA ILE A 47 9.22 -4.13 -1.38
C ILE A 47 7.82 -3.81 -1.90
N PHE A 48 7.01 -3.16 -1.08
CA PHE A 48 5.65 -2.76 -1.44
C PHE A 48 5.16 -1.61 -0.56
N ASP A 49 4.21 -0.85 -1.09
CA ASP A 49 3.52 0.20 -0.37
C ASP A 49 2.26 -0.37 0.27
N GLN A 50 2.04 -0.01 1.53
CA GLN A 50 0.84 -0.36 2.29
C GLN A 50 0.21 0.87 2.91
N LEU A 51 -1.10 0.79 3.12
CA LEU A 51 -1.89 1.81 3.78
C LEU A 51 -2.70 1.18 4.91
N VAL A 52 -2.54 1.73 6.11
CA VAL A 52 -3.42 1.44 7.25
C VAL A 52 -4.41 2.57 7.40
N ASN A 53 -5.70 2.26 7.29
CA ASN A 53 -6.79 3.20 7.50
C ASN A 53 -7.44 2.92 8.86
N TYR A 54 -7.25 3.80 9.83
CA TYR A 54 -7.74 3.58 11.19
C TYR A 54 -9.23 3.91 11.31
N LYS A 55 -9.98 3.05 12.01
CA LYS A 55 -11.40 3.29 12.29
C LYS A 55 -11.59 4.48 13.25
N LYS A 56 -10.66 4.64 14.20
CA LYS A 56 -10.62 5.74 15.18
C LYS A 56 -9.33 6.57 15.06
N SER A 57 -9.41 7.85 15.41
CA SER A 57 -8.23 8.72 15.48
C SER A 57 -7.22 8.20 16.49
N GLN A 58 -5.96 8.16 16.09
CA GLN A 58 -4.85 7.86 17.01
C GLN A 58 -4.54 9.08 17.89
N LYS A 59 -3.71 8.90 18.93
CA LYS A 59 -3.38 9.95 19.91
C LYS A 59 -2.84 11.25 19.27
N ASN A 60 -2.15 11.15 18.14
CA ASN A 60 -1.58 12.27 17.39
C ASN A 60 -2.52 12.84 16.31
N GLY A 61 -3.80 12.43 16.28
CA GLY A 61 -4.77 12.85 15.26
C GLY A 61 -4.66 12.08 13.93
N MET A 62 -3.80 11.05 13.83
CA MET A 62 -3.66 10.23 12.63
C MET A 62 -4.93 9.42 12.35
N LEU A 63 -5.39 9.43 11.11
CA LEU A 63 -6.46 8.57 10.60
C LEU A 63 -5.97 7.57 9.55
N SER A 64 -4.84 7.84 8.88
CA SER A 64 -4.20 6.84 8.05
C SER A 64 -2.70 6.99 7.98
N LEU A 65 -2.03 5.88 7.71
CA LEU A 65 -0.58 5.75 7.59
C LEU A 65 -0.27 5.06 6.27
N LYS A 66 0.56 5.69 5.42
CA LYS A 66 1.18 5.02 4.27
C LYS A 66 2.60 4.63 4.63
N THR A 67 3.02 3.43 4.25
CA THR A 67 4.35 2.92 4.57
C THR A 67 4.92 2.18 3.38
N ILE A 68 6.17 2.49 3.03
CA ILE A 68 6.96 1.65 2.11
C ILE A 68 7.63 0.57 2.96
N THR A 69 7.32 -0.69 2.68
CA THR A 69 7.73 -1.82 3.51
C THR A 69 8.62 -2.76 2.73
N GLU A 70 9.68 -3.24 3.36
CA GLU A 70 10.53 -4.30 2.82
C GLU A 70 10.39 -5.56 3.69
N ILE A 71 10.18 -6.71 3.06
CA ILE A 71 10.16 -8.04 3.68
C ILE A 71 11.45 -8.77 3.29
N ASN A 72 12.14 -9.37 4.25
CA ASN A 72 13.15 -10.40 4.00
C ASN A 72 12.46 -11.77 3.97
N CYS A 73 12.34 -12.37 2.79
CA CYS A 73 11.62 -13.63 2.62
C CYS A 73 12.37 -14.86 3.12
N GLN A 74 13.65 -14.74 3.53
CA GLN A 74 14.37 -15.84 4.18
C GLN A 74 13.83 -16.13 5.59
N ASN A 75 13.35 -15.11 6.30
CA ASN A 75 12.94 -15.22 7.70
C ASN A 75 11.65 -14.43 8.04
N LEU A 76 10.97 -13.89 7.04
CA LEU A 76 9.74 -13.09 7.14
C LEU A 76 9.86 -11.83 8.03
N GLN A 77 11.08 -11.34 8.23
CA GLN A 77 11.29 -10.07 8.91
C GLN A 77 10.89 -8.90 8.03
N THR A 78 10.34 -7.86 8.62
CA THR A 78 9.97 -6.64 7.91
C THR A 78 10.68 -5.43 8.45
N ARG A 79 10.82 -4.41 7.61
CA ARG A 79 11.19 -3.07 8.04
C ARG A 79 10.46 -2.04 7.18
N ASP A 80 10.12 -0.95 7.82
CA ASP A 80 9.59 0.22 7.13
C ASP A 80 10.80 1.00 6.57
N LEU A 81 10.71 1.43 5.32
CA LEU A 81 11.73 2.24 4.64
C LEU A 81 11.41 3.74 4.74
N ASN A 82 10.12 4.06 4.67
CA ASN A 82 9.55 5.40 4.79
C ASN A 82 8.10 5.29 5.29
N TYR A 83 7.58 6.32 5.93
CA TYR A 83 6.15 6.42 6.20
C TYR A 83 5.64 7.87 6.16
N GLU A 84 4.36 7.99 5.88
CA GLU A 84 3.64 9.24 5.75
C GLU A 84 2.33 9.18 6.55
N ILE A 85 2.07 10.24 7.30
CA ILE A 85 0.96 10.31 8.23
C ILE A 85 -0.06 11.35 7.78
N TYR A 86 -1.34 10.96 7.84
CA TYR A 86 -2.45 11.76 7.37
C TYR A 86 -3.53 11.92 8.44
N LYS A 87 -4.08 13.14 8.54
CA LYS A 87 -5.25 13.46 9.40
C LYS A 87 -6.58 13.16 8.71
N LYS A 88 -6.59 12.74 7.44
CA LYS A 88 -7.75 12.18 6.76
C LYS A 88 -7.53 10.70 6.48
N ARG A 89 -8.61 9.99 6.21
CA ARG A 89 -8.59 8.57 5.81
C ARG A 89 -7.98 8.39 4.43
N MET A 90 -7.56 7.16 4.12
CA MET A 90 -7.04 6.74 2.81
C MET A 90 -5.83 7.56 2.32
N GLY A 91 -5.08 8.16 3.24
CA GLY A 91 -3.91 8.99 2.94
C GLY A 91 -4.24 10.19 2.05
N LEU A 92 -5.44 10.74 2.23
CA LEU A 92 -5.91 11.92 1.52
C LEU A 92 -5.57 13.21 2.29
N GLY A 93 -5.60 14.33 1.58
CA GLY A 93 -5.29 15.65 2.12
C GLY A 93 -3.81 15.89 2.33
N LYS A 94 -3.47 16.96 3.07
CA LYS A 94 -2.07 17.33 3.31
C LYS A 94 -1.43 16.32 4.27
N ASN A 95 -0.37 15.67 3.81
CA ASN A 95 0.53 14.93 4.68
C ASN A 95 1.06 15.89 5.77
N PHE A 96 0.85 15.52 7.04
CA PHE A 96 1.27 16.37 8.15
C PHE A 96 2.60 15.92 8.77
N TYR A 97 3.08 14.72 8.43
CA TYR A 97 4.36 14.22 8.89
C TYR A 97 4.88 13.08 7.99
N THR A 98 6.10 13.25 7.48
CA THR A 98 6.88 12.19 6.84
C THR A 98 8.03 11.81 7.76
N GLY A 99 8.17 10.52 8.05
CA GLY A 99 9.22 10.02 8.93
C GLY A 99 10.13 9.01 8.25
N LYS A 100 11.41 9.08 8.55
CA LYS A 100 12.40 8.05 8.20
C LYS A 100 12.56 7.10 9.39
N PRO A 101 11.94 5.91 9.37
CA PRO A 101 12.05 4.95 10.47
C PRO A 101 13.50 4.48 10.63
N LYS A 102 13.86 3.95 11.80
CA LYS A 102 15.23 3.45 12.10
C LYS A 102 15.64 2.21 11.28
N LYS A 103 14.88 1.82 10.23
CA LYS A 103 15.09 0.68 9.31
C LYS A 103 15.52 -0.64 9.97
N LYS A 104 15.15 -0.84 11.25
CA LYS A 104 15.42 -2.08 12.00
C LYS A 104 14.47 -3.17 11.56
N TRP A 105 15.00 -4.37 11.35
CA TRP A 105 14.22 -5.57 11.08
C TRP A 105 13.37 -5.94 12.30
N LYS A 106 12.12 -6.31 12.06
CA LYS A 106 11.14 -6.72 13.07
C LYS A 106 10.52 -8.04 12.66
N ASN A 107 10.30 -8.91 13.63
CA ASN A 107 9.52 -10.13 13.44
C ASN A 107 8.02 -9.78 13.47
N SER A 108 7.24 -10.36 12.57
CA SER A 108 5.78 -10.32 12.68
C SER A 108 5.31 -11.34 13.71
N LYS A 109 4.40 -10.94 14.60
CA LYS A 109 3.81 -11.87 15.58
C LYS A 109 3.04 -12.96 14.85
N GLN A 110 3.20 -14.20 15.30
CA GLN A 110 2.48 -15.34 14.72
C GLN A 110 0.97 -15.18 14.81
N GLY A 111 0.25 -15.61 13.77
CA GLY A 111 -1.22 -15.56 13.71
C GLY A 111 -1.81 -14.16 13.43
N THR A 112 -0.98 -13.18 13.07
CA THR A 112 -1.46 -11.84 12.71
C THR A 112 -1.67 -11.70 11.20
N SER A 113 -2.60 -10.82 10.80
CA SER A 113 -2.84 -10.44 9.41
C SER A 113 -1.56 -10.00 8.69
N ALA A 114 -0.69 -9.26 9.38
CA ALA A 114 0.61 -8.87 8.87
C ALA A 114 1.51 -10.07 8.56
N GLN A 115 1.57 -11.07 9.44
CA GLN A 115 2.35 -12.28 9.18
C GLN A 115 1.81 -13.05 7.96
N PHE A 116 0.48 -13.19 7.86
CA PHE A 116 -0.14 -13.87 6.72
C PHE A 116 0.20 -13.17 5.40
N LEU A 117 0.04 -11.84 5.35
CA LEU A 117 0.39 -11.05 4.16
C LEU A 117 1.86 -11.25 3.76
N ASN A 118 2.80 -11.21 4.72
CA ASN A 118 4.21 -11.40 4.41
C ASN A 118 4.50 -12.78 3.81
N LYS A 119 3.86 -13.84 4.32
CA LYS A 119 3.97 -15.20 3.74
C LYS A 119 3.47 -15.22 2.31
N VAL A 120 2.27 -14.70 2.07
CA VAL A 120 1.65 -14.69 0.73
C VAL A 120 2.51 -13.91 -0.26
N LEU A 121 3.01 -12.73 0.11
CA LEU A 121 3.86 -11.92 -0.76
C LEU A 121 5.17 -12.65 -1.07
N CYS A 122 5.82 -13.25 -0.08
CA CYS A 122 7.04 -14.02 -0.32
C CYS A 122 6.81 -15.24 -1.21
N ASP A 123 5.73 -16.01 -0.97
CA ASP A 123 5.41 -17.21 -1.73
C ASP A 123 5.03 -16.91 -3.19
N ARG A 124 4.44 -15.74 -3.46
CA ARG A 124 3.97 -15.33 -4.79
C ARG A 124 5.00 -14.57 -5.61
N VAL A 125 5.85 -13.77 -4.95
CA VAL A 125 6.79 -12.86 -5.63
C VAL A 125 8.18 -13.49 -5.77
N ILE A 126 8.58 -14.36 -4.85
CA ILE A 126 9.88 -15.04 -4.92
C ILE A 126 9.71 -16.37 -5.67
N PRO A 127 10.38 -16.56 -6.83
CA PRO A 127 10.38 -17.85 -7.52
C PRO A 127 11.06 -18.89 -6.65
N LYS A 128 10.50 -20.11 -6.66
CA LYS A 128 11.05 -21.27 -5.95
C LYS A 128 12.19 -21.90 -6.73
#